data_AF-A0A7Y8L6A7-F1
#
_entry.id   AF-A0A7Y8L6A7-F1
#
_cell.length_a   1.000
_cell.length_b   1.000
_cell.length_c   1.000
_cell.angle_alpha   90.00
_cell.angle_beta   90.00
_cell.angle_gamma   90.00
#
_symmetry.space_group_name_H-M   'P 1'
#
loop_
_entity.id
_entity.type
_entity.pdbx_description
1 polymer ?
#
loop_
_entity_poly.entity_id
_entity_poly.type
_entity_poly.pdbx_seq_one_letter_code
_entity_poly.pdbx_strand_id
1 'polypeptide(L)'
;MKDHTLRFLKTLLFIVAGALGILFVQSALETLFSGTPLHRLDSLTPAEAGSLLNLLNGKLNQAMGVLFIVTGMAVPLTANLYSLKFLELFVRNPVIISALLFVIFVNLSGLWANYSLGGAAVPAFQLGLMVVLTIASLLLIFPYLIYVFRFLHPKTLLDLLEGEVKTCFKGARSTGRAAQNRERVAETLEHIANIAVRSVDRSDRNTAIDSVLSLERLARHYWTVKDKLHPSWFEADSNLFLGFSSQAVEQLNAARTWLEMKLYYQFFEALRAACPRMPELTSTIAKSLRKLGLEPASLENPALRELVIDYFNTFLRLTINRRDVRSVFIIFDQYRTLAEAMEGKFPEQVLEVAYYFDYYGMAAREQGLTFVVETVAHDLGAMVKKAWQIESSIREGLLDRFLQYDHQAKTPLAGVKKAHALLASYFLLSGQREPAELIRQSFQGLAPEFIGRLKKELLQVTSQKYWEVSERRMNIEFVPEPQREKLREFFETLPVGS
;
A
#
# COMPACT_ATOMS: atom_id res chain seq x y z
N MET A 1 -9.73 4.29 16.35
CA MET A 1 -9.47 4.39 17.80
C MET A 1 -10.69 4.08 18.68
N LYS A 2 -11.82 4.81 18.59
CA LYS A 2 -13.00 4.59 19.47
C LYS A 2 -13.48 3.14 19.53
N ASP A 3 -13.55 2.47 18.38
CA ASP A 3 -14.06 1.08 18.29
C ASP A 3 -13.11 0.03 18.89
N HIS A 4 -11.84 0.38 19.06
CA HIS A 4 -10.83 -0.48 19.68
C HIS A 4 -10.71 -0.22 21.19
N THR A 5 -10.87 1.03 21.62
CA THR A 5 -11.00 1.39 23.02
C THR A 5 -12.25 0.75 23.63
N LEU A 6 -13.36 0.70 22.88
CA LEU A 6 -14.60 0.09 23.36
C LEU A 6 -14.48 -1.45 23.52
N ARG A 7 -13.84 -2.13 22.56
CA ARG A 7 -13.55 -3.57 22.67
C ARG A 7 -12.60 -3.87 23.81
N PHE A 8 -11.55 -3.07 23.98
CA PHE A 8 -10.63 -3.16 25.12
C PHE A 8 -11.39 -3.02 26.46
N LEU A 9 -12.26 -2.02 26.58
CA LEU A 9 -13.05 -1.78 27.79
C LEU A 9 -14.00 -2.96 28.08
N LYS A 10 -14.63 -3.54 27.05
CA LYS A 10 -15.50 -4.72 27.18
C LYS A 10 -14.73 -5.96 27.64
N THR A 11 -13.56 -6.22 27.06
CA THR A 11 -12.70 -7.36 27.45
C THR A 11 -12.18 -7.18 28.87
N LEU A 12 -11.76 -5.96 29.25
CA LEU A 12 -11.37 -5.62 30.61
C LEU A 12 -12.52 -5.88 31.59
N LEU A 13 -13.73 -5.40 31.27
CA LEU A 13 -14.90 -5.57 32.13
C LEU A 13 -15.29 -7.04 32.29
N PHE A 14 -15.15 -7.86 31.25
CA PHE A 14 -15.41 -9.30 31.33
C PHE A 14 -14.37 -10.03 32.19
N ILE A 15 -13.08 -9.71 32.05
CA ILE A 15 -12.01 -10.29 32.86
C ILE A 15 -12.17 -9.89 34.33
N VAL A 16 -12.46 -8.60 34.59
CA VAL A 16 -12.70 -8.10 35.95
C VAL A 16 -13.94 -8.74 36.55
N ALA A 17 -15.05 -8.84 35.81
CA ALA A 17 -16.27 -9.48 36.30
C ALA A 17 -16.06 -10.99 36.58
N GLY A 18 -15.32 -11.70 35.72
CA GLY A 18 -14.97 -13.10 35.93
C GLY A 18 -14.09 -13.31 37.16
N ALA A 19 -13.06 -12.48 37.33
CA ALA A 19 -12.18 -12.54 38.50
C ALA A 19 -12.92 -12.20 39.80
N LEU A 20 -13.75 -11.15 39.79
CA LEU A 20 -14.61 -10.80 40.93
C LEU A 20 -15.61 -11.92 41.24
N GLY A 21 -16.16 -12.58 40.21
CA GLY A 21 -17.05 -13.73 40.38
C GLY A 21 -16.36 -14.92 41.06
N ILE A 22 -15.12 -15.23 40.66
CA ILE A 22 -14.32 -16.29 41.30
C ILE A 22 -14.00 -15.93 42.76
N LEU A 23 -13.57 -14.69 43.01
CA LEU A 23 -13.29 -14.21 44.38
C LEU A 23 -14.54 -14.23 45.26
N PHE A 24 -15.70 -13.87 44.70
CA PHE A 24 -16.97 -13.92 45.40
C PHE A 24 -17.38 -15.36 45.75
N VAL A 25 -17.28 -16.29 44.79
CA VAL A 25 -17.57 -17.71 45.04
C VAL A 25 -16.61 -18.29 46.07
N GLN A 26 -15.31 -17.97 45.98
CA GLN A 26 -14.32 -18.42 46.96
C GLN A 26 -14.65 -17.88 48.36
N SER A 27 -14.96 -16.58 48.47
CA SER A 27 -15.35 -15.96 49.74
C SER A 27 -16.64 -16.57 50.31
N ALA A 28 -17.64 -16.84 49.46
CA ALA A 28 -18.90 -17.44 49.85
C ALA A 28 -18.73 -18.89 50.32
N LEU A 29 -17.94 -19.70 49.60
CA LEU A 29 -17.60 -21.06 50.01
C LEU A 29 -16.82 -21.05 51.33
N GLU A 30 -15.88 -20.13 51.50
CA GLU A 30 -15.10 -20.00 52.72
C GLU A 30 -15.98 -19.62 53.92
N THR A 31 -16.94 -18.70 53.76
CA THR A 31 -17.93 -18.42 54.81
C THR A 31 -18.81 -19.62 55.14
N LEU A 32 -19.19 -20.42 54.13
CA LEU A 32 -20.05 -21.58 54.29
C LEU A 32 -19.33 -22.73 55.02
N PHE A 33 -18.07 -22.98 54.68
CA PHE A 33 -17.29 -24.10 55.23
C PHE A 33 -16.56 -23.78 56.54
N SER A 34 -16.10 -22.55 56.72
CA SER A 34 -15.28 -22.18 57.90
C SER A 34 -16.06 -21.44 58.99
N GLY A 35 -17.29 -20.97 58.71
CA GLY A 35 -18.08 -20.17 59.65
C GLY A 35 -17.46 -18.83 60.05
N THR A 36 -16.39 -18.41 59.37
CA THR A 36 -15.67 -17.16 59.68
C THR A 36 -16.31 -15.96 58.97
N PRO A 37 -16.62 -14.85 59.67
CA PRO A 37 -17.22 -13.68 59.03
C PRO A 37 -16.21 -12.88 58.20
N LEU A 38 -16.68 -12.25 57.12
CA LEU A 38 -15.86 -11.49 56.14
C LEU A 38 -15.07 -10.28 56.72
N HIS A 39 -15.30 -9.87 57.97
CA HIS A 39 -14.72 -8.65 58.56
C HIS A 39 -13.32 -8.82 59.18
N ARG A 40 -12.61 -9.92 58.89
CA ARG A 40 -11.28 -10.22 59.46
C ARG A 40 -10.18 -9.18 59.19
N LEU A 41 -10.39 -8.26 58.25
CA LEU A 41 -9.43 -7.16 58.00
C LEU A 41 -9.25 -6.26 59.25
N ASP A 42 -10.27 -6.14 60.09
CA ASP A 42 -10.24 -5.34 61.32
C ASP A 42 -9.63 -6.09 62.52
N SER A 43 -9.44 -7.41 62.42
CA SER A 43 -8.90 -8.26 63.49
C SER A 43 -7.46 -8.73 63.25
N LEU A 44 -6.79 -8.24 62.21
CA LEU A 44 -5.41 -8.61 61.89
C LEU A 44 -4.44 -8.02 62.91
N THR A 45 -3.45 -8.80 63.34
CA THR A 45 -2.35 -8.27 64.14
C THR A 45 -1.42 -7.40 63.26
N PRO A 46 -0.70 -6.42 63.82
CA PRO A 46 0.25 -5.60 63.05
C PRO A 46 1.30 -6.43 62.29
N ALA A 47 1.72 -7.57 62.84
CA ALA A 47 2.65 -8.49 62.19
C ALA A 47 2.05 -9.19 60.95
N GLU A 48 0.80 -9.64 61.04
CA GLU A 48 0.08 -10.26 59.93
C GLU A 48 -0.24 -9.24 58.83
N ALA A 49 -0.64 -8.02 59.20
CA ALA A 49 -0.87 -6.91 58.28
C ALA A 49 0.41 -6.53 57.51
N GLY A 50 1.55 -6.46 58.21
CA GLY A 50 2.86 -6.24 57.59
C GLY A 50 3.26 -7.36 56.64
N SER A 51 3.05 -8.63 57.02
CA SER A 51 3.33 -9.79 56.17
C SER A 51 2.50 -9.78 54.88
N LEU A 52 1.20 -9.51 55.00
CA LEU A 52 0.29 -9.41 53.84
C LEU A 52 0.72 -8.29 52.89
N LEU A 53 1.04 -7.10 53.41
CA LEU A 53 1.49 -5.98 52.57
C LEU A 53 2.83 -6.24 51.90
N ASN A 54 3.77 -6.88 52.58
CA ASN A 54 5.03 -7.30 51.97
C ASN A 54 4.79 -8.30 50.83
N LEU A 55 3.84 -9.23 50.99
CA LEU A 55 3.46 -10.16 49.95
C LEU A 55 2.80 -9.44 48.75
N LEU A 56 1.86 -8.52 48.99
CA LEU A 56 1.19 -7.74 47.94
C LEU A 56 2.19 -6.87 47.16
N ASN A 57 3.06 -6.14 47.87
CA ASN A 57 4.12 -5.34 47.29
C ASN A 57 5.11 -6.21 46.50
N GLY A 58 5.46 -7.40 47.01
CA GLY A 58 6.29 -8.37 46.30
C GLY A 58 5.67 -8.80 44.98
N LYS A 59 4.37 -9.11 44.95
CA LYS A 59 3.64 -9.49 43.74
C LYS A 59 3.52 -8.33 42.74
N LEU A 60 3.25 -7.11 43.21
CA LEU A 60 3.20 -5.91 42.38
C LEU A 60 4.56 -5.60 41.73
N ASN A 61 5.64 -5.68 42.49
CA ASN A 61 7.00 -5.48 41.98
C ASN A 61 7.37 -6.53 40.92
N GLN A 62 7.01 -7.80 41.13
CA GLN A 62 7.21 -8.87 40.13
C GLN A 62 6.42 -8.58 38.85
N ALA A 63 5.14 -8.23 38.98
CA ALA A 63 4.27 -7.87 37.87
C ALA A 63 4.82 -6.67 37.06
N MET A 64 5.24 -5.62 37.76
CA MET A 64 5.85 -4.43 37.16
C MET A 64 7.15 -4.78 36.42
N GLY A 65 7.98 -5.65 37.01
CA GLY A 65 9.19 -6.16 36.36
C GLY A 65 8.89 -6.86 35.03
N VAL A 66 7.91 -7.77 35.02
CA VAL A 66 7.47 -8.45 33.79
C VAL A 66 6.97 -7.43 32.75
N LEU A 67 6.15 -6.46 33.15
CA LEU A 67 5.65 -5.42 32.26
C LEU A 67 6.78 -4.61 31.60
N PHE A 68 7.76 -4.18 32.39
CA PHE A 68 8.90 -3.42 31.87
C PHE A 68 9.80 -4.25 30.96
N ILE A 69 10.04 -5.53 31.30
CA ILE A 69 10.84 -6.43 30.45
C ILE A 69 10.14 -6.66 29.11
N VAL A 70 8.86 -7.03 29.12
CA VAL A 70 8.12 -7.32 27.90
C VAL A 70 7.99 -6.07 27.04
N THR A 71 7.62 -4.93 27.63
CA THR A 71 7.49 -3.66 26.88
C THR A 71 8.84 -3.15 26.39
N GLY A 72 9.85 -3.19 27.25
CA GLY A 72 11.22 -2.72 26.97
C GLY A 72 11.95 -3.57 25.94
N MET A 73 11.58 -4.84 25.78
CA MET A 73 12.09 -5.68 24.70
C MET A 73 11.27 -5.55 23.41
N ALA A 74 9.94 -5.57 23.51
CA ALA A 74 9.07 -5.62 22.33
C ALA A 74 9.07 -4.30 21.55
N VAL A 75 9.03 -3.15 22.24
CA VAL A 75 8.97 -1.83 21.58
C VAL A 75 10.23 -1.55 20.75
N PRO A 76 11.47 -1.65 21.27
CA PRO A 76 12.66 -1.41 20.47
C PRO A 76 12.85 -2.43 19.35
N LEU A 77 12.49 -3.70 19.58
CA LEU A 77 12.54 -4.73 18.55
C LEU A 77 11.65 -4.35 17.35
N THR A 78 10.38 -4.00 17.61
CA THR A 78 9.45 -3.55 16.56
C THR A 78 9.91 -2.24 15.91
N ALA A 79 10.43 -1.28 16.68
CA ALA A 79 10.94 -0.02 16.16
C ALA A 79 12.12 -0.22 15.20
N ASN A 80 13.03 -1.15 15.53
CA ASN A 80 14.14 -1.53 14.66
C ASN A 80 13.66 -2.29 13.42
N LEU A 81 12.59 -3.08 13.53
CA LEU A 81 12.02 -3.82 12.40
C LEU A 81 11.38 -2.89 11.37
N TYR A 82 10.59 -1.88 11.81
CA TYR A 82 9.75 -1.09 10.90
C TYR A 82 10.08 0.40 10.89
N SER A 83 10.15 1.07 12.04
CA SER A 83 10.48 2.51 12.09
C SER A 83 10.78 2.98 13.52
N LEU A 84 11.80 3.82 13.68
CA LEU A 84 12.10 4.46 14.97
C LEU A 84 10.99 5.43 15.42
N LYS A 85 10.14 5.91 14.50
CA LYS A 85 8.94 6.71 14.80
C LYS A 85 8.00 6.00 15.77
N PHE A 86 8.06 4.68 15.79
CA PHE A 86 7.31 3.84 16.70
C PHE A 86 7.59 4.18 18.17
N LEU A 87 8.86 4.44 18.54
CA LEU A 87 9.25 4.78 19.90
C LEU A 87 8.66 6.12 20.33
N GLU A 88 8.70 7.13 19.45
CA GLU A 88 8.13 8.45 19.71
C GLU A 88 6.62 8.36 19.93
N LEU A 89 5.90 7.62 19.08
CA LEU A 89 4.45 7.43 19.20
C LEU A 89 4.07 6.62 20.45
N PHE A 90 4.90 5.64 20.82
CA PHE A 90 4.72 4.86 22.04
C PHE A 90 4.76 5.75 23.28
N VAL A 91 5.81 6.58 23.40
CA VAL A 91 6.02 7.47 24.55
C VAL A 91 4.96 8.56 24.64
N ARG A 92 4.35 8.97 23.52
CA ARG A 92 3.28 9.97 23.49
C ARG A 92 1.87 9.41 23.69
N ASN A 93 1.70 8.08 23.76
CA ASN A 93 0.38 7.49 23.83
C ASN A 93 -0.23 7.63 25.24
N PRO A 94 -1.36 8.35 25.41
CA PRO A 94 -1.91 8.63 26.73
C PRO A 94 -2.39 7.38 27.45
N VAL A 95 -2.84 6.34 26.74
CA VAL A 95 -3.31 5.09 27.37
C VAL A 95 -2.13 4.35 28.01
N ILE A 96 -1.00 4.29 27.30
CA ILE A 96 0.22 3.62 27.77
C ILE A 96 0.79 4.37 28.98
N ILE A 97 0.92 5.70 28.87
CA ILE A 97 1.40 6.55 29.96
C ILE A 97 0.49 6.41 31.18
N SER A 98 -0.83 6.48 31.01
CA SER A 98 -1.78 6.41 32.13
C SER A 98 -1.72 5.05 32.84
N ALA A 99 -1.59 3.95 32.09
CA ALA A 99 -1.47 2.62 32.68
C ALA A 99 -0.15 2.45 33.46
N LEU A 100 0.96 2.93 32.91
CA LEU A 100 2.26 2.90 33.60
C LEU A 100 2.25 3.78 34.86
N LEU A 101 1.72 5.00 34.77
CA LEU A 101 1.56 5.90 35.93
C LEU A 101 0.66 5.28 37.00
N PHE A 102 -0.41 4.59 36.61
CA PHE A 102 -1.27 3.87 37.54
C PHE A 102 -0.50 2.78 38.31
N VAL A 103 0.28 1.94 37.61
CA VAL A 103 1.09 0.89 38.27
C VAL A 103 2.13 1.51 39.21
N ILE A 104 2.79 2.60 38.81
CA ILE A 104 3.74 3.33 39.67
C ILE A 104 3.03 3.89 40.91
N PHE A 105 1.84 4.47 40.73
CA PHE A 105 1.04 5.02 41.83
C PHE A 105 0.62 3.93 42.83
N VAL A 106 0.20 2.75 42.36
CA VAL A 106 -0.16 1.62 43.23
C VAL A 106 1.05 1.17 44.06
N ASN A 107 2.25 1.09 43.45
CA ASN A 107 3.48 0.76 44.17
C ASN A 107 3.86 1.84 45.20
N LEU A 108 3.74 3.13 44.86
CA LEU A 108 4.02 4.23 45.78
C LEU A 108 3.07 4.23 46.98
N SER A 109 1.78 3.98 46.72
CA SER A 109 0.79 3.83 47.77
C SER A 109 1.14 2.64 48.69
N GLY A 110 1.70 1.54 48.15
CA GLY A 110 2.11 0.37 48.92
C GLY A 110 3.30 0.63 49.84
N LEU A 111 4.25 1.45 49.38
CA LEU A 111 5.33 1.97 50.23
C LEU A 111 4.78 2.86 51.34
N TRP A 112 3.82 3.72 51.03
CA TRP A 112 3.18 4.59 52.02
C TRP A 112 2.39 3.81 53.08
N ALA A 113 1.66 2.77 52.67
CA ALA A 113 0.95 1.87 53.58
C ALA A 113 1.94 1.16 54.52
N ASN A 114 3.07 0.69 53.99
CA ASN A 114 4.11 0.05 54.80
C ASN A 114 4.74 1.01 55.82
N TYR A 115 5.00 2.27 55.43
CA TYR A 115 5.45 3.31 56.36
C TYR A 115 4.41 3.60 57.46
N SER A 116 3.14 3.69 57.09
CA SER A 116 2.03 4.00 58.02
C SER A 116 1.80 2.90 59.07
N LEU A 117 2.25 1.67 58.80
CA LEU A 117 2.14 0.54 59.72
C LEU A 117 3.13 0.54 60.89
N GLY A 118 4.05 1.51 60.95
CA GLY A 118 4.99 1.65 62.08
C GLY A 118 4.33 2.02 63.43
N GLY A 119 3.02 2.21 63.50
CA GLY A 119 2.26 2.55 64.72
C GLY A 119 1.56 1.36 65.40
N ALA A 120 0.97 1.58 66.59
CA ALA A 120 0.27 0.55 67.36
C ALA A 120 -1.12 0.14 66.80
N ALA A 121 -1.67 0.90 65.85
CA ALA A 121 -2.98 0.65 65.25
C ALA A 121 -2.83 0.22 63.78
N VAL A 122 -3.56 -0.83 63.38
CA VAL A 122 -3.58 -1.31 61.99
C VAL A 122 -4.46 -0.37 61.15
N PRO A 123 -3.93 0.27 60.10
CA PRO A 123 -4.71 1.14 59.23
C PRO A 123 -5.56 0.31 58.25
N ALA A 124 -6.67 -0.25 58.74
CA ALA A 124 -7.53 -1.17 57.99
C ALA A 124 -8.01 -0.61 56.63
N PHE A 125 -8.31 0.70 56.57
CA PHE A 125 -8.67 1.37 55.32
C PHE A 125 -7.53 1.34 54.28
N GLN A 126 -6.30 1.65 54.69
CA GLN A 126 -5.15 1.64 53.78
C GLN A 126 -4.83 0.23 53.30
N LEU A 127 -4.96 -0.76 54.19
CA LEU A 127 -4.74 -2.17 53.85
C LEU A 127 -5.82 -2.70 52.89
N GLY A 128 -7.09 -2.35 53.12
CA GLY A 128 -8.18 -2.67 52.18
C GLY A 128 -8.00 -2.00 50.82
N LEU A 129 -7.65 -0.70 50.81
CA LEU A 129 -7.32 0.03 49.59
C LEU A 129 -6.16 -0.62 48.82
N MET A 130 -5.12 -1.07 49.54
CA MET A 130 -3.99 -1.81 48.96
C MET A 130 -4.39 -3.10 48.28
N VAL A 131 -5.24 -3.90 48.92
CA VAL A 131 -5.73 -5.16 48.34
C VAL A 131 -6.50 -4.88 47.05
N VAL A 132 -7.42 -3.90 47.07
CA VAL A 132 -8.22 -3.52 45.90
C VAL A 132 -7.34 -3.00 44.77
N LEU A 133 -6.42 -2.09 45.06
CA LEU A 133 -5.49 -1.54 44.07
C LEU A 133 -4.55 -2.60 43.49
N THR A 134 -4.11 -3.56 44.32
CA THR A 134 -3.28 -4.67 43.87
C THR A 134 -4.03 -5.58 42.90
N ILE A 135 -5.25 -5.98 43.26
CA ILE A 135 -6.10 -6.80 42.38
C ILE A 135 -6.38 -6.06 41.07
N ALA A 136 -6.74 -4.77 41.14
CA ALA A 136 -6.98 -3.95 39.96
C ALA A 136 -5.73 -3.84 39.07
N SER A 137 -4.55 -3.63 39.66
CA SER A 137 -3.28 -3.57 38.95
C SER A 137 -2.95 -4.90 38.27
N LEU A 138 -3.07 -6.03 38.98
CA LEU A 138 -2.82 -7.36 38.41
C LEU A 138 -3.77 -7.69 37.26
N LEU A 139 -5.05 -7.34 37.38
CA LEU A 139 -6.04 -7.53 36.32
C LEU A 139 -5.77 -6.63 35.10
N LEU A 140 -5.14 -5.46 35.29
CA LEU A 140 -4.82 -4.53 34.21
C LEU A 140 -3.62 -4.98 33.35
N ILE A 141 -2.73 -5.82 33.88
CA ILE A 141 -1.49 -6.27 33.19
C ILE A 141 -1.81 -6.91 31.84
N PHE A 142 -2.70 -7.89 31.82
CA PHE A 142 -2.98 -8.66 30.61
C PHE A 142 -3.65 -7.81 29.51
N PRO A 143 -4.70 -7.01 29.80
CA PRO A 143 -5.21 -6.00 28.89
C PRO A 143 -4.13 -5.04 28.37
N TYR A 144 -3.27 -4.53 29.26
CA TYR A 144 -2.18 -3.63 28.89
C TYR A 144 -1.23 -4.31 27.89
N LEU A 145 -0.80 -5.55 28.14
CA LEU A 145 0.08 -6.28 27.22
C LEU A 145 -0.58 -6.51 25.86
N ILE A 146 -1.87 -6.89 25.82
CA ILE A 146 -2.62 -6.99 24.56
C ILE A 146 -2.65 -5.64 23.83
N TYR A 147 -2.90 -4.55 24.56
CA TYR A 147 -2.90 -3.21 23.98
C TYR A 147 -1.54 -2.85 23.39
N VAL A 148 -0.44 -3.11 24.13
CA VAL A 148 0.92 -2.89 23.65
C VAL A 148 1.19 -3.72 22.40
N PHE A 149 0.98 -5.04 22.41
CA PHE A 149 1.23 -5.87 21.22
C PHE A 149 0.41 -5.44 20.01
N ARG A 150 -0.84 -5.04 20.22
CA ARG A 150 -1.67 -4.49 19.16
C ARG A 150 -1.15 -3.15 18.66
N PHE A 151 -0.67 -2.30 19.55
CA PHE A 151 -0.03 -1.03 19.20
C PHE A 151 1.22 -1.29 18.36
N LEU A 152 2.03 -2.32 18.70
CA LEU A 152 3.20 -2.78 17.94
C LEU A 152 2.90 -3.27 16.53
N HIS A 153 1.64 -3.55 16.20
CA HIS A 153 1.28 -4.02 14.87
C HIS A 153 1.52 -2.90 13.82
N PRO A 154 2.22 -3.17 12.69
CA PRO A 154 2.56 -2.15 11.69
C PRO A 154 1.36 -1.39 11.13
N LYS A 155 0.23 -2.08 10.94
CA LYS A 155 -1.04 -1.47 10.56
C LYS A 155 -1.49 -0.34 11.50
N THR A 156 -1.31 -0.50 12.81
CA THR A 156 -1.64 0.55 13.79
C THR A 156 -0.75 1.77 13.60
N LEU A 157 0.54 1.57 13.30
CA LEU A 157 1.46 2.65 12.98
C LEU A 157 1.01 3.42 11.74
N LEU A 158 0.66 2.72 10.66
CA LEU A 158 0.14 3.34 9.43
C LEU A 158 -1.13 4.15 9.69
N ASP A 159 -2.08 3.60 10.44
CA ASP A 159 -3.33 4.29 10.80
C ASP A 159 -3.06 5.57 11.62
N LEU A 160 -2.06 5.54 12.51
CA LEU A 160 -1.65 6.71 13.30
C LEU A 160 -1.01 7.79 12.43
N LEU A 161 -0.11 7.41 11.52
CA LEU A 161 0.53 8.33 10.58
C LEU A 161 -0.50 8.95 9.61
N GLU A 162 -1.47 8.16 9.14
CA GLU A 162 -2.60 8.70 8.37
C GLU A 162 -3.41 9.72 9.17
N GLY A 163 -3.66 9.43 10.45
CA GLY A 163 -4.33 10.35 11.37
C GLY A 163 -3.57 11.66 11.52
N GLU A 164 -2.26 11.58 11.69
CA GLU A 164 -1.35 12.73 11.79
C GLU A 164 -1.43 13.61 10.54
N VAL A 165 -1.33 13.04 9.34
CA VAL A 165 -1.48 13.78 8.08
C VAL A 165 -2.84 14.47 7.98
N LYS A 166 -3.92 13.75 8.32
CA LYS A 166 -5.29 14.31 8.31
C LYS A 166 -5.44 15.46 9.31
N THR A 167 -4.77 15.42 10.46
CA THR A 167 -4.76 16.54 11.41
C THR A 167 -3.95 17.72 10.89
N CYS A 168 -2.82 17.47 10.22
CA CYS A 168 -2.00 18.51 9.58
C CYS A 168 -2.78 19.24 8.49
N PHE A 169 -3.56 18.53 7.65
CA PHE A 169 -4.42 19.17 6.66
C PHE A 169 -5.49 20.08 7.28
N LYS A 170 -6.05 19.71 8.44
CA LYS A 170 -6.99 20.59 9.17
C LYS A 170 -6.29 21.84 9.69
N GLY A 171 -5.07 21.71 10.22
CA GLY A 171 -4.27 22.83 10.70
C GLY A 171 -3.77 23.75 9.59
N ALA A 172 -3.49 23.19 8.41
CA ALA A 172 -3.01 23.90 7.22
C ALA A 172 -4.07 24.78 6.53
N ARG A 173 -5.30 24.80 7.03
CA ARG A 173 -6.32 25.78 6.64
C ARG A 173 -6.05 27.18 7.21
N SER A 174 -5.15 27.28 8.18
CA SER A 174 -4.76 28.55 8.83
C SER A 174 -3.35 28.99 8.42
N THR A 175 -3.17 30.29 8.21
CA THR A 175 -1.96 30.90 7.64
C THR A 175 -0.68 30.57 8.42
N GLY A 176 -0.73 30.63 9.75
CA GLY A 176 0.46 30.46 10.61
C GLY A 176 0.96 29.03 10.77
N ARG A 177 0.21 28.01 10.31
CA ARG A 177 0.59 26.59 10.47
C ARG A 177 0.73 25.84 9.15
N ALA A 178 0.43 26.45 8.01
CA ALA A 178 0.46 25.77 6.72
C ALA A 178 1.87 25.28 6.32
N ALA A 179 2.89 26.13 6.47
CA ALA A 179 4.29 25.77 6.15
C ALA A 179 4.83 24.65 7.05
N GLN A 180 4.66 24.79 8.38
CA GLN A 180 5.09 23.75 9.33
C GLN A 180 4.35 22.42 9.12
N ASN A 181 3.03 22.47 8.86
CA ASN A 181 2.26 21.26 8.57
C ASN A 181 2.65 20.63 7.24
N ARG A 182 3.12 21.41 6.26
CA ARG A 182 3.60 20.90 4.99
C ARG A 182 4.85 20.04 5.18
N GLU A 183 5.86 20.56 5.88
CA GLU A 183 7.09 19.81 6.20
C GLU A 183 6.75 18.52 6.94
N ARG A 184 5.92 18.62 7.97
CA ARG A 184 5.47 17.46 8.75
C ARG A 184 4.74 16.42 7.91
N VAL A 185 3.91 16.83 6.95
CA VAL A 185 3.25 15.90 6.04
C VAL A 185 4.27 15.24 5.11
N ALA A 186 5.21 16.00 4.55
CA ALA A 186 6.26 15.45 3.69
C ALA A 186 7.10 14.38 4.41
N GLU A 187 7.55 14.67 5.64
CA GLU A 187 8.26 13.71 6.51
C GLU A 187 7.41 12.48 6.82
N THR A 188 6.11 12.67 7.09
CA THR A 188 5.21 11.55 7.41
C THR A 188 5.01 10.63 6.20
N LEU A 189 4.91 11.18 4.98
CA LEU A 189 4.85 10.38 3.76
C LEU A 189 6.14 9.56 3.57
N GLU A 190 7.30 10.16 3.82
CA GLU A 190 8.59 9.45 3.79
C GLU A 190 8.67 8.35 4.84
N HIS A 191 8.14 8.57 6.05
CA HIS A 191 8.06 7.52 7.06
C HIS A 191 7.20 6.34 6.62
N ILE A 192 6.06 6.58 5.96
CA ILE A 192 5.21 5.51 5.40
C ILE A 192 5.96 4.74 4.30
N ALA A 193 6.67 5.45 3.41
CA ALA A 193 7.48 4.83 2.36
C ALA A 193 8.62 3.98 2.94
N ASN A 194 9.32 4.50 3.96
CA ASN A 194 10.40 3.80 4.65
C ASN A 194 9.90 2.51 5.34
N ILE A 195 8.68 2.53 5.90
CA ILE A 195 8.05 1.30 6.41
C ILE A 195 7.87 0.30 5.26
N ALA A 196 7.36 0.73 4.10
CA ALA A 196 7.21 -0.14 2.93
C ALA A 196 8.55 -0.76 2.50
N VAL A 197 9.61 0.06 2.37
CA VAL A 197 10.95 -0.40 1.98
C VAL A 197 11.52 -1.40 2.99
N ARG A 198 11.46 -1.10 4.29
CA ARG A 198 11.93 -2.02 5.35
C ARG A 198 11.12 -3.31 5.38
N SER A 199 9.80 -3.23 5.13
CA SER A 199 8.96 -4.42 5.02
C SER A 199 9.36 -5.29 3.83
N VAL A 200 9.77 -4.71 2.70
CA VAL A 200 10.33 -5.48 1.57
C VAL A 200 11.62 -6.19 1.99
N ASP A 201 12.53 -5.50 2.68
CA ASP A 201 13.79 -6.11 3.13
C ASP A 201 13.58 -7.28 4.09
N ARG A 202 12.51 -7.22 4.89
CA ARG A 202 12.10 -8.27 5.84
C ARG A 202 11.15 -9.30 5.23
N SER A 203 10.83 -9.21 3.94
CA SER A 203 9.86 -10.08 3.25
C SER A 203 8.45 -10.04 3.87
N ASP A 204 8.09 -8.97 4.57
CA ASP A 204 6.74 -8.74 5.10
C ASP A 204 5.86 -8.09 4.01
N ARG A 205 5.31 -8.95 3.15
CA ARG A 205 4.49 -8.54 2.01
C ARG A 205 3.27 -7.71 2.42
N ASN A 206 2.59 -8.11 3.49
CA ASN A 206 1.31 -7.50 3.88
C ASN A 206 1.52 -6.06 4.36
N THR A 207 2.51 -5.82 5.20
CA THR A 207 2.83 -4.47 5.67
C THR A 207 3.31 -3.57 4.53
N ALA A 208 4.09 -4.11 3.59
CA ALA A 208 4.54 -3.34 2.43
C ALA A 208 3.38 -2.90 1.53
N ILE A 209 2.43 -3.81 1.25
CA ILE A 209 1.21 -3.52 0.50
C ILE A 209 0.33 -2.50 1.26
N ASP A 210 0.12 -2.70 2.57
CA ASP A 210 -0.69 -1.80 3.40
C ASP A 210 -0.13 -0.37 3.43
N SER A 211 1.21 -0.23 3.37
CA SER A 211 1.89 1.07 3.32
C SER A 211 1.61 1.83 2.01
N VAL A 212 1.68 1.15 0.86
CA VAL A 212 1.32 1.73 -0.45
C VAL A 212 -0.15 2.10 -0.51
N LEU A 213 -1.04 1.24 0.00
CA LEU A 213 -2.47 1.54 0.07
C LEU A 213 -2.78 2.69 1.04
N SER A 214 -1.96 2.89 2.08
CA SER A 214 -2.06 4.03 2.98
C SER A 214 -1.76 5.35 2.26
N LEU A 215 -0.69 5.38 1.46
CA LEU A 215 -0.40 6.51 0.57
C LEU A 215 -1.53 6.75 -0.45
N GLU A 216 -2.10 5.70 -1.06
CA GLU A 216 -3.26 5.83 -1.96
C GLU A 216 -4.45 6.51 -1.25
N ARG A 217 -4.77 6.07 -0.02
CA ARG A 217 -5.86 6.67 0.78
C ARG A 217 -5.58 8.13 1.13
N LEU A 218 -4.33 8.48 1.41
CA LEU A 218 -3.92 9.85 1.71
C LEU A 218 -4.04 10.76 0.49
N ALA A 219 -3.64 10.30 -0.70
CA ALA A 219 -3.83 11.05 -1.96
C ALA A 219 -5.32 11.38 -2.19
N ARG A 220 -6.19 10.36 -2.08
CA ARG A 220 -7.64 10.54 -2.24
C ARG A 220 -8.20 11.51 -1.21
N HIS A 221 -7.79 11.39 0.05
CA HIS A 221 -8.25 12.31 1.08
C HIS A 221 -7.77 13.74 0.83
N TYR A 222 -6.53 13.92 0.38
CA TYR A 222 -5.99 15.24 0.05
C TYR A 222 -6.84 15.95 -1.00
N TRP A 223 -7.25 15.28 -2.07
CA TRP A 223 -8.12 15.88 -3.09
C TRP A 223 -9.46 16.36 -2.54
N THR A 224 -10.01 15.73 -1.50
CA THR A 224 -11.26 16.21 -0.84
C THR A 224 -11.08 17.48 -0.01
N VAL A 225 -9.85 17.84 0.34
CA VAL A 225 -9.52 18.99 1.19
C VAL A 225 -8.67 20.05 0.50
N LYS A 226 -8.12 19.76 -0.69
CA LYS A 226 -7.18 20.61 -1.43
C LYS A 226 -7.66 22.06 -1.56
N ASP A 227 -8.92 22.25 -1.94
CA ASP A 227 -9.51 23.58 -2.14
C ASP A 227 -9.73 24.37 -0.84
N LYS A 228 -9.65 23.71 0.31
CA LYS A 228 -9.85 24.31 1.64
C LYS A 228 -8.53 24.71 2.30
N LEU A 229 -7.39 24.43 1.67
CA LEU A 229 -6.07 24.70 2.22
C LEU A 229 -5.66 26.15 1.95
N HIS A 230 -4.88 26.71 2.87
CA HIS A 230 -4.37 28.07 2.72
C HIS A 230 -3.37 28.16 1.54
N PRO A 231 -3.33 29.27 0.77
CA PRO A 231 -2.42 29.41 -0.38
C PRO A 231 -0.94 29.09 -0.09
N SER A 232 -0.43 29.49 1.09
CA SER A 232 0.95 29.18 1.50
C SER A 232 1.25 27.68 1.66
N TRP A 233 0.23 26.81 1.70
CA TRP A 233 0.43 25.36 1.61
C TRP A 233 1.11 24.96 0.29
N PHE A 234 0.81 25.68 -0.80
CA PHE A 234 1.24 25.33 -2.16
C PHE A 234 2.62 25.89 -2.51
N GLU A 235 3.24 26.71 -1.67
CA GLU A 235 4.53 27.36 -1.90
C GLU A 235 5.71 26.48 -1.42
N ALA A 236 5.88 25.29 -1.99
CA ALA A 236 6.86 24.32 -1.52
C ALA A 236 8.30 24.85 -1.64
N ASP A 237 9.10 24.57 -0.61
CA ASP A 237 10.53 24.91 -0.57
C ASP A 237 11.35 23.83 -1.28
N SER A 238 12.48 24.21 -1.89
CA SER A 238 13.40 23.30 -2.56
C SER A 238 13.95 22.21 -1.64
N ASN A 239 14.02 22.47 -0.33
CA ASN A 239 14.48 21.50 0.67
C ASN A 239 13.60 20.25 0.74
N LEU A 240 12.33 20.34 0.36
CA LEU A 240 11.41 19.19 0.31
C LEU A 240 11.71 18.24 -0.85
N PHE A 241 12.46 18.70 -1.85
CA PHE A 241 12.73 18.00 -3.09
C PHE A 241 14.24 17.97 -3.37
N LEU A 242 14.98 17.27 -2.51
CA LEU A 242 16.42 17.08 -2.69
C LEU A 242 16.71 16.46 -4.06
N GLY A 243 17.55 17.14 -4.85
CA GLY A 243 17.94 16.72 -6.20
C GLY A 243 17.08 17.30 -7.34
N PHE A 244 16.03 18.06 -7.03
CA PHE A 244 15.24 18.78 -8.03
C PHE A 244 15.86 20.14 -8.35
N SER A 245 15.76 20.58 -9.61
CA SER A 245 16.14 21.93 -9.99
C SER A 245 15.16 22.96 -9.44
N SER A 246 15.59 24.21 -9.24
CA SER A 246 14.71 25.30 -8.82
C SER A 246 13.53 25.48 -9.78
N GLN A 247 13.78 25.37 -11.09
CA GLN A 247 12.75 25.43 -12.13
C GLN A 247 11.68 24.34 -11.97
N ALA A 248 12.07 23.10 -11.63
CA ALA A 248 11.11 22.03 -11.38
C ALA A 248 10.24 22.33 -10.15
N VAL A 249 10.82 22.89 -9.08
CA VAL A 249 10.07 23.29 -7.88
C VAL A 249 9.11 24.44 -8.19
N GLU A 250 9.52 25.42 -8.99
CA GLU A 250 8.66 26.51 -9.45
C GLU A 250 7.47 26.01 -10.27
N GLN A 251 7.69 25.06 -11.19
CA GLN A 251 6.61 24.43 -11.96
C GLN A 251 5.62 23.68 -11.06
N LEU A 252 6.11 22.93 -10.06
CA LEU A 252 5.26 22.22 -9.09
C LEU A 252 4.41 23.18 -8.26
N ASN A 253 5.00 24.32 -7.86
CA ASN A 253 4.31 25.36 -7.11
C ASN A 253 3.23 26.05 -7.98
N ALA A 254 3.57 26.37 -9.23
CA ALA A 254 2.62 26.94 -10.20
C ALA A 254 1.43 25.99 -10.47
N ALA A 255 1.72 24.70 -10.65
CA ALA A 255 0.70 23.67 -10.88
C ALA A 255 -0.07 23.26 -9.60
N ARG A 256 0.41 23.66 -8.41
CA ARG A 256 -0.13 23.25 -7.10
C ARG A 256 -0.18 21.72 -6.94
N THR A 257 0.87 21.02 -7.39
CA THR A 257 0.96 19.54 -7.43
C THR A 257 2.09 18.96 -6.58
N TRP A 258 2.70 19.77 -5.70
CA TRP A 258 3.86 19.34 -4.91
C TRP A 258 3.57 18.09 -4.05
N LEU A 259 2.36 17.96 -3.48
CA LEU A 259 2.05 16.82 -2.61
C LEU A 259 1.89 15.54 -3.44
N GLU A 260 1.19 15.62 -4.58
CA GLU A 260 1.06 14.51 -5.52
C GLU A 260 2.44 14.06 -6.02
N MET A 261 3.32 15.01 -6.35
CA MET A 261 4.70 14.73 -6.72
C MET A 261 5.46 13.99 -5.60
N LYS A 262 5.40 14.51 -4.37
CA LYS A 262 6.08 13.88 -3.22
C LYS A 262 5.54 12.48 -2.94
N LEU A 263 4.23 12.28 -3.08
CA LEU A 263 3.56 11.00 -2.84
C LEU A 263 3.88 9.97 -3.92
N TYR A 264 3.88 10.35 -5.19
CA TYR A 264 4.28 9.45 -6.28
C TYR A 264 5.79 9.15 -6.21
N TYR A 265 6.61 10.08 -5.73
CA TYR A 265 8.00 9.78 -5.40
C TYR A 265 8.11 8.70 -4.32
N GLN A 266 7.24 8.68 -3.31
CA GLN A 266 7.20 7.60 -2.32
C GLN A 266 6.79 6.25 -2.93
N PHE A 267 5.88 6.24 -3.91
CA PHE A 267 5.60 5.04 -4.70
C PHE A 267 6.83 4.56 -5.46
N PHE A 268 7.60 5.48 -6.03
CA PHE A 268 8.83 5.15 -6.74
C PHE A 268 9.89 4.54 -5.82
N GLU A 269 10.10 5.08 -4.62
CA GLU A 269 11.01 4.51 -3.63
C GLU A 269 10.58 3.10 -3.19
N ALA A 270 9.29 2.90 -2.94
CA ALA A 270 8.74 1.58 -2.64
C ALA A 270 8.94 0.60 -3.81
N LEU A 271 8.77 1.05 -5.07
CA LEU A 271 9.01 0.24 -6.27
C LEU A 271 10.49 -0.10 -6.44
N ARG A 272 11.39 0.84 -6.15
CA ARG A 272 12.85 0.62 -6.16
C ARG A 272 13.26 -0.46 -5.16
N ALA A 273 12.61 -0.55 -4.00
CA ALA A 273 12.87 -1.65 -3.08
C ALA A 273 12.21 -2.96 -3.54
N ALA A 274 10.97 -2.87 -4.05
CA ALA A 274 10.16 -4.02 -4.47
C ALA A 274 10.77 -4.81 -5.63
N CYS A 275 11.28 -4.14 -6.67
CA CYS A 275 11.77 -4.79 -7.88
C CYS A 275 13.22 -5.28 -7.70
N PRO A 276 13.57 -6.56 -7.96
CA PRO A 276 12.71 -7.64 -8.46
C PRO A 276 12.13 -8.57 -7.36
N ARG A 277 12.34 -8.25 -6.08
CA ARG A 277 12.12 -9.14 -4.92
C ARG A 277 10.65 -9.42 -4.58
N MET A 278 9.72 -8.50 -4.88
CA MET A 278 8.33 -8.55 -4.41
C MET A 278 7.34 -8.09 -5.50
N PRO A 279 7.01 -8.96 -6.49
CA PRO A 279 6.15 -8.60 -7.62
C PRO A 279 4.74 -8.15 -7.23
N GLU A 280 4.17 -8.69 -6.15
CA GLU A 280 2.82 -8.30 -5.70
C GLU A 280 2.78 -6.84 -5.23
N LEU A 281 3.89 -6.33 -4.68
CA LEU A 281 4.01 -4.93 -4.33
C LEU A 281 4.14 -4.06 -5.58
N THR A 282 4.93 -4.48 -6.57
CA THR A 282 4.98 -3.81 -7.89
C THR A 282 3.60 -3.70 -8.52
N SER A 283 2.84 -4.80 -8.54
CA SER A 283 1.46 -4.85 -9.04
C SER A 283 0.54 -3.90 -8.27
N THR A 284 0.67 -3.87 -6.93
CA THR A 284 -0.08 -2.94 -6.09
C THR A 284 0.26 -1.48 -6.39
N ILE A 285 1.53 -1.13 -6.55
CA ILE A 285 1.98 0.23 -6.86
C ILE A 285 1.46 0.69 -8.22
N ALA A 286 1.67 -0.11 -9.27
CA ALA A 286 1.22 0.22 -10.62
C ALA A 286 -0.32 0.37 -10.68
N LYS A 287 -1.05 -0.52 -10.00
CA LYS A 287 -2.51 -0.44 -9.89
C LYS A 287 -2.98 0.78 -9.10
N SER A 288 -2.28 1.15 -8.02
CA SER A 288 -2.60 2.32 -7.20
C SER A 288 -2.39 3.60 -8.01
N LEU A 289 -1.28 3.71 -8.74
CA LEU A 289 -1.01 4.84 -9.63
C LEU A 289 -2.09 4.96 -10.73
N ARG A 290 -2.45 3.84 -11.40
CA ARG A 290 -3.55 3.83 -12.38
C ARG A 290 -4.86 4.31 -11.76
N LYS A 291 -5.23 3.78 -10.60
CA LYS A 291 -6.47 4.15 -9.92
C LYS A 291 -6.50 5.65 -9.59
N LEU A 292 -5.40 6.19 -9.08
CA LEU A 292 -5.27 7.62 -8.79
C LEU A 292 -5.36 8.45 -10.07
N GLY A 293 -4.72 8.01 -11.16
CA GLY A 293 -4.81 8.66 -12.47
C GLY A 293 -6.21 8.69 -13.08
N LEU A 294 -7.06 7.72 -12.74
CA LEU A 294 -8.45 7.63 -13.22
C LEU A 294 -9.46 8.33 -12.30
N GLU A 295 -9.04 8.88 -11.16
CA GLU A 295 -9.93 9.69 -10.34
C GLU A 295 -10.26 11.02 -11.04
N PRO A 296 -11.50 11.55 -10.90
CA PRO A 296 -11.89 12.82 -11.52
C PRO A 296 -10.92 13.97 -11.20
N ALA A 297 -10.44 14.04 -9.96
CA ALA A 297 -9.48 15.05 -9.52
C ALA A 297 -8.15 15.02 -10.30
N SER A 298 -7.72 13.84 -10.75
CA SER A 298 -6.52 13.68 -11.59
C SER A 298 -6.86 13.86 -13.06
N LEU A 299 -7.96 13.27 -13.55
CA LEU A 299 -8.37 13.34 -14.95
C LEU A 299 -8.70 14.77 -15.41
N GLU A 300 -9.26 15.61 -14.55
CA GLU A 300 -9.64 16.98 -14.93
C GLU A 300 -8.45 17.95 -14.88
N ASN A 301 -7.37 17.60 -14.17
CA ASN A 301 -6.18 18.43 -14.02
C ASN A 301 -5.06 17.98 -14.97
N PRO A 302 -4.71 18.76 -16.02
CA PRO A 302 -3.68 18.40 -17.00
C PRO A 302 -2.33 18.07 -16.35
N ALA A 303 -1.87 18.90 -15.42
CA ALA A 303 -0.58 18.70 -14.75
C ALA A 303 -0.54 17.40 -13.94
N LEU A 304 -1.66 16.98 -13.35
CA LEU A 304 -1.72 15.69 -12.64
C LEU A 304 -1.79 14.51 -13.60
N ARG A 305 -2.48 14.63 -14.74
CA ARG A 305 -2.49 13.59 -15.77
C ARG A 305 -1.09 13.35 -16.33
N GLU A 306 -0.39 14.42 -16.70
CA GLU A 306 1.00 14.38 -17.18
C GLU A 306 1.90 13.75 -16.12
N LEU A 307 1.76 14.16 -14.86
CA LEU A 307 2.54 13.59 -13.77
C LEU A 307 2.34 12.07 -13.61
N VAL A 308 1.11 11.57 -13.78
CA VAL A 308 0.84 10.13 -13.73
C VAL A 308 1.52 9.40 -14.89
N ILE A 309 1.46 9.95 -16.10
CA ILE A 309 2.16 9.44 -17.30
C ILE A 309 3.68 9.41 -17.05
N ASP A 310 4.26 10.48 -16.51
CA ASP A 310 5.68 10.58 -16.18
C ASP A 310 6.12 9.51 -15.18
N TYR A 311 5.30 9.21 -14.17
CA TYR A 311 5.62 8.16 -13.21
C TYR A 311 5.49 6.75 -13.81
N PHE A 312 4.53 6.50 -14.70
CA PHE A 312 4.50 5.24 -15.47
C PHE A 312 5.76 5.07 -16.30
N ASN A 313 6.17 6.12 -17.02
CA ASN A 313 7.41 6.16 -17.79
C ASN A 313 8.65 5.90 -16.91
N THR A 314 8.69 6.53 -15.74
CA THR A 314 9.76 6.36 -14.75
C THR A 314 9.81 4.92 -14.21
N PHE A 315 8.65 4.31 -13.96
CA PHE A 315 8.56 2.91 -13.50
C PHE A 315 9.03 1.94 -14.58
N LEU A 316 8.66 2.16 -15.85
CA LEU A 316 9.12 1.37 -16.98
C LEU A 316 10.64 1.45 -17.14
N ARG A 317 11.21 2.67 -17.11
CA ARG A 317 12.65 2.87 -17.19
C ARG A 317 13.39 2.09 -16.11
N LEU A 318 12.94 2.18 -14.85
CA LEU A 318 13.54 1.46 -13.73
C LEU A 318 13.54 -0.05 -13.94
N THR A 319 12.38 -0.61 -14.33
CA THR A 319 12.18 -2.06 -14.40
C THR A 319 12.85 -2.68 -15.63
N ILE A 320 12.91 -1.97 -16.76
CA ILE A 320 13.70 -2.35 -17.94
C ILE A 320 15.19 -2.34 -17.61
N ASN A 321 15.69 -1.29 -16.95
CA ASN A 321 17.10 -1.20 -16.55
C ASN A 321 17.51 -2.33 -15.60
N ARG A 322 16.57 -2.81 -14.77
CA ARG A 322 16.77 -3.97 -13.89
C ARG A 322 16.51 -5.31 -14.55
N ARG A 323 16.09 -5.32 -15.82
CA ARG A 323 15.77 -6.51 -16.62
C ARG A 323 14.72 -7.41 -15.97
N ASP A 324 13.81 -6.82 -15.20
CA ASP A 324 12.73 -7.55 -14.51
C ASP A 324 11.49 -7.65 -15.40
N VAL A 325 11.48 -8.67 -16.26
CA VAL A 325 10.41 -8.95 -17.24
C VAL A 325 9.02 -8.92 -16.60
N ARG A 326 8.87 -9.48 -15.40
CA ARG A 326 7.57 -9.57 -14.73
C ARG A 326 7.07 -8.19 -14.33
N SER A 327 7.90 -7.37 -13.70
CA SER A 327 7.51 -6.01 -13.32
C SER A 327 7.22 -5.13 -14.52
N VAL A 328 8.02 -5.23 -15.59
CA VAL A 328 7.80 -4.50 -16.84
C VAL A 328 6.43 -4.86 -17.43
N PHE A 329 6.13 -6.16 -17.51
CA PHE A 329 4.85 -6.67 -18.02
C PHE A 329 3.64 -6.17 -17.20
N ILE A 330 3.77 -6.12 -15.88
CA ILE A 330 2.73 -5.61 -14.97
C ILE A 330 2.50 -4.11 -15.20
N ILE A 331 3.57 -3.32 -15.30
CA ILE A 331 3.46 -1.86 -15.46
C ILE A 331 2.84 -1.52 -16.81
N PHE A 332 3.26 -2.16 -17.91
CA PHE A 332 2.64 -1.97 -19.22
C PHE A 332 1.15 -2.30 -19.22
N ASP A 333 0.72 -3.37 -18.53
CA ASP A 333 -0.70 -3.72 -18.45
C ASP A 333 -1.54 -2.62 -17.76
N GLN A 334 -1.04 -2.11 -16.62
CA GLN A 334 -1.72 -1.05 -15.90
C GLN A 334 -1.71 0.26 -16.68
N TYR A 335 -0.63 0.55 -17.41
CA TYR A 335 -0.51 1.74 -18.24
C TYR A 335 -1.42 1.68 -19.46
N ARG A 336 -1.54 0.52 -20.12
CA ARG A 336 -2.50 0.30 -21.21
C ARG A 336 -3.93 0.53 -20.72
N THR A 337 -4.27 -0.04 -19.56
CA THR A 337 -5.62 0.12 -18.99
C THR A 337 -5.92 1.60 -18.65
N LEU A 338 -4.90 2.38 -18.24
CA LEU A 338 -5.05 3.83 -18.06
C LEU A 338 -5.40 4.50 -19.41
N ALA A 339 -4.61 4.21 -20.45
CA ALA A 339 -4.79 4.80 -21.77
C ALA A 339 -6.16 4.46 -22.39
N GLU A 340 -6.57 3.19 -22.36
CA GLU A 340 -7.88 2.74 -22.86
C GLU A 340 -9.05 3.44 -22.15
N ALA A 341 -8.89 3.78 -20.87
CA ALA A 341 -9.91 4.51 -20.11
C ALA A 341 -9.91 6.02 -20.37
N MET A 342 -8.77 6.59 -20.77
CA MET A 342 -8.62 8.01 -21.12
C MET A 342 -9.07 8.33 -22.55
N GLU A 343 -9.10 7.33 -23.42
CA GLU A 343 -9.25 7.52 -24.87
C GLU A 343 -10.47 8.34 -25.29
N GLY A 344 -11.62 8.13 -24.67
CA GLY A 344 -12.85 8.85 -25.01
C GLY A 344 -12.83 10.35 -24.65
N LYS A 345 -11.94 10.79 -23.76
CA LYS A 345 -11.88 12.19 -23.29
C LYS A 345 -10.57 12.90 -23.65
N PHE A 346 -9.48 12.15 -23.75
CA PHE A 346 -8.12 12.67 -23.84
C PHE A 346 -7.33 11.94 -24.95
N PRO A 347 -7.81 11.99 -26.21
CA PRO A 347 -7.22 11.21 -27.30
C PRO A 347 -5.76 11.58 -27.57
N GLU A 348 -5.39 12.85 -27.53
CA GLU A 348 -4.01 13.29 -27.77
C GLU A 348 -3.03 12.70 -26.74
N GLN A 349 -3.39 12.70 -25.46
CA GLN A 349 -2.57 12.05 -24.42
C GLN A 349 -2.48 10.53 -24.62
N VAL A 350 -3.51 9.88 -25.16
CA VAL A 350 -3.45 8.44 -25.48
C VAL A 350 -2.48 8.16 -26.62
N LEU A 351 -2.42 9.04 -27.63
CA LEU A 351 -1.42 8.95 -28.69
C LEU A 351 0.00 9.13 -28.15
N GLU A 352 0.19 10.02 -27.17
CA GLU A 352 1.45 10.19 -26.46
C GLU A 352 1.81 8.94 -25.62
N VAL A 353 0.85 8.31 -24.95
CA VAL A 353 1.09 7.03 -24.27
C VAL A 353 1.53 5.95 -25.26
N ALA A 354 0.89 5.87 -26.43
CA ALA A 354 1.34 4.96 -27.49
C ALA A 354 2.76 5.29 -27.96
N TYR A 355 3.17 6.57 -27.92
CA TYR A 355 4.56 6.96 -28.14
C TYR A 355 5.51 6.32 -27.13
N TYR A 356 5.18 6.41 -25.84
CA TYR A 356 6.00 5.82 -24.79
C TYR A 356 6.04 4.29 -24.85
N PHE A 357 4.95 3.64 -25.26
CA PHE A 357 4.92 2.18 -25.45
C PHE A 357 5.95 1.72 -26.50
N ASP A 358 6.00 2.40 -27.63
CA ASP A 358 7.01 2.15 -28.67
C ASP A 358 8.42 2.41 -28.15
N TYR A 359 8.67 3.59 -27.58
CA TYR A 359 9.97 3.98 -27.06
C TYR A 359 10.52 3.00 -26.01
N TYR A 360 9.71 2.65 -25.00
CA TYR A 360 10.12 1.70 -23.95
C TYR A 360 10.12 0.25 -24.45
N GLY A 361 9.29 -0.11 -25.43
CA GLY A 361 9.35 -1.40 -26.11
C GLY A 361 10.68 -1.59 -26.84
N MET A 362 11.15 -0.56 -27.56
CA MET A 362 12.46 -0.59 -28.21
C MET A 362 13.62 -0.60 -27.21
N ALA A 363 13.53 0.17 -26.12
CA ALA A 363 14.51 0.10 -25.04
C ALA A 363 14.57 -1.31 -24.40
N ALA A 364 13.43 -2.00 -24.26
CA ALA A 364 13.39 -3.38 -23.80
C ALA A 364 14.03 -4.35 -24.81
N ARG A 365 13.84 -4.11 -26.12
CA ARG A 365 14.48 -4.87 -27.19
C ARG A 365 16.01 -4.76 -27.14
N GLU A 366 16.55 -3.55 -26.96
CA GLU A 366 18.00 -3.31 -26.82
C GLU A 366 18.60 -4.05 -25.62
N GLN A 367 17.80 -4.25 -24.55
CA GLN A 367 18.18 -5.03 -23.38
C GLN A 367 17.96 -6.54 -23.53
N GLY A 368 17.52 -7.02 -24.71
CA GLY A 368 17.26 -8.43 -24.99
C GLY A 368 15.99 -9.00 -24.37
N LEU A 369 15.04 -8.15 -23.95
CA LEU A 369 13.79 -8.54 -23.32
C LEU A 369 12.70 -8.84 -24.37
N THR A 370 12.96 -9.78 -25.27
CA THR A 370 12.12 -10.04 -26.47
C THR A 370 10.64 -10.29 -26.14
N PHE A 371 10.35 -11.02 -25.06
CA PHE A 371 8.99 -11.28 -24.59
C PHE A 371 8.22 -9.99 -24.24
N VAL A 372 8.90 -8.99 -23.67
CA VAL A 372 8.30 -7.68 -23.39
C VAL A 372 7.94 -6.98 -24.68
N VAL A 373 8.81 -7.00 -25.68
CA VAL A 373 8.59 -6.37 -26.99
C VAL A 373 7.34 -6.92 -27.65
N GLU A 374 7.16 -8.25 -27.61
CA GLU A 374 5.98 -8.93 -28.14
C GLU A 374 4.72 -8.57 -27.35
N THR A 375 4.80 -8.54 -26.02
CA THR A 375 3.68 -8.12 -25.16
C THR A 375 3.25 -6.69 -25.46
N VAL A 376 4.20 -5.77 -25.61
CA VAL A 376 3.95 -4.36 -25.94
C VAL A 376 3.25 -4.23 -27.30
N ALA A 377 3.61 -5.04 -28.29
CA ALA A 377 2.90 -5.08 -29.56
C ALA A 377 1.43 -5.47 -29.36
N HIS A 378 1.15 -6.51 -28.59
CA HIS A 378 -0.23 -6.89 -28.29
C HIS A 378 -0.99 -5.81 -27.51
N ASP A 379 -0.33 -5.13 -26.57
CA ASP A 379 -0.91 -4.03 -25.80
C ASP A 379 -1.24 -2.82 -26.71
N LEU A 380 -0.35 -2.44 -27.62
CA LEU A 380 -0.60 -1.42 -28.65
C LEU A 380 -1.76 -1.83 -29.58
N GLY A 381 -1.79 -3.09 -30.02
CA GLY A 381 -2.87 -3.62 -30.84
C GLY A 381 -4.23 -3.59 -30.14
N ALA A 382 -4.27 -3.78 -28.82
CA ALA A 382 -5.48 -3.63 -28.01
C ALA A 382 -5.94 -2.17 -27.92
N MET A 383 -5.01 -1.21 -27.77
CA MET A 383 -5.33 0.22 -27.82
C MET A 383 -5.89 0.62 -29.19
N VAL A 384 -5.27 0.15 -30.28
CA VAL A 384 -5.77 0.36 -31.65
C VAL A 384 -7.18 -0.23 -31.80
N LYS A 385 -7.40 -1.47 -31.38
CA LYS A 385 -8.73 -2.09 -31.40
C LYS A 385 -9.77 -1.24 -30.66
N LYS A 386 -9.43 -0.73 -29.48
CA LYS A 386 -10.32 0.11 -28.68
C LYS A 386 -10.68 1.42 -29.41
N ALA A 387 -9.70 2.04 -30.07
CA ALA A 387 -9.88 3.24 -30.86
C ALA A 387 -10.89 3.10 -31.99
N TRP A 388 -10.86 1.97 -32.69
CA TRP A 388 -11.86 1.68 -33.72
C TRP A 388 -13.23 1.38 -33.14
N GLN A 389 -13.32 0.74 -31.97
CA GLN A 389 -14.61 0.44 -31.33
C GLN A 389 -15.37 1.69 -30.89
N ILE A 390 -14.66 2.75 -30.49
CA ILE A 390 -15.26 4.00 -30.04
C ILE A 390 -15.22 5.10 -31.11
N GLU A 391 -14.79 4.76 -32.33
CA GLU A 391 -14.61 5.70 -33.45
C GLU A 391 -13.76 6.93 -33.09
N SER A 392 -12.68 6.69 -32.34
CA SER A 392 -11.75 7.73 -31.87
C SER A 392 -11.11 8.49 -33.03
N SER A 393 -10.90 9.80 -32.85
CA SER A 393 -10.26 10.66 -33.85
C SER A 393 -8.80 10.31 -34.11
N ILE A 394 -8.12 9.69 -33.13
CA ILE A 394 -6.70 9.31 -33.21
C ILE A 394 -6.47 7.88 -33.72
N ARG A 395 -7.53 7.17 -34.12
CA ARG A 395 -7.46 5.76 -34.52
C ARG A 395 -6.38 5.53 -35.57
N GLU A 396 -6.36 6.32 -36.64
CA GLU A 396 -5.37 6.21 -37.72
C GLU A 396 -3.93 6.44 -37.23
N GLY A 397 -3.72 7.43 -36.37
CA GLY A 397 -2.41 7.70 -35.77
C GLY A 397 -1.92 6.56 -34.86
N LEU A 398 -2.83 5.91 -34.13
CA LEU A 398 -2.48 4.72 -33.33
C LEU A 398 -2.11 3.52 -34.22
N LEU A 399 -2.85 3.31 -35.32
CA LEU A 399 -2.53 2.23 -36.26
C LEU A 399 -1.20 2.46 -36.96
N ASP A 400 -0.92 3.67 -37.42
CA ASP A 400 0.37 4.01 -38.03
C ASP A 400 1.52 3.71 -37.07
N ARG A 401 1.40 4.16 -35.81
CA ARG A 401 2.40 3.90 -34.77
C ARG A 401 2.56 2.41 -34.46
N PHE A 402 1.47 1.64 -34.45
CA PHE A 402 1.50 0.19 -34.29
C PHE A 402 2.16 -0.56 -35.47
N LEU A 403 2.00 -0.04 -36.70
CA LEU A 403 2.63 -0.59 -37.90
C LEU A 403 4.13 -0.27 -37.97
N GLN A 404 4.51 0.93 -37.51
CA GLN A 404 5.90 1.37 -37.42
C GLN A 404 6.65 0.70 -36.26
N TYR A 405 5.94 0.21 -35.25
CA TYR A 405 6.53 -0.55 -34.15
C TYR A 405 7.27 -1.78 -34.69
N ASP A 406 8.55 -1.87 -34.34
CA ASP A 406 9.47 -2.91 -34.80
C ASP A 406 9.85 -2.87 -36.29
N HIS A 407 9.50 -1.81 -37.04
CA HIS A 407 9.75 -1.75 -38.49
C HIS A 407 11.24 -1.66 -38.84
N GLN A 408 12.03 -0.96 -38.03
CA GLN A 408 13.48 -0.80 -38.25
C GLN A 408 14.31 -1.99 -37.76
N ALA A 409 13.67 -3.01 -37.19
CA ALA A 409 14.37 -4.17 -36.66
C ALA A 409 14.97 -5.04 -37.77
N LYS A 410 16.26 -5.40 -37.64
CA LYS A 410 16.95 -6.31 -38.58
C LYS A 410 16.25 -7.67 -38.75
N THR A 411 15.63 -8.16 -37.68
CA THR A 411 14.87 -9.42 -37.68
C THR A 411 13.50 -9.14 -37.06
N PRO A 412 12.41 -9.26 -37.83
CA PRO A 412 11.07 -9.07 -37.30
C PRO A 412 10.77 -10.16 -36.26
N LEU A 413 10.21 -9.76 -35.12
CA LEU A 413 9.82 -10.72 -34.08
C LEU A 413 8.50 -11.40 -34.43
N ALA A 414 8.44 -12.71 -34.14
CA ALA A 414 7.25 -13.51 -34.40
C ALA A 414 6.04 -12.97 -33.64
N GLY A 415 6.16 -12.67 -32.35
CA GLY A 415 5.04 -12.15 -31.55
C GLY A 415 4.52 -10.80 -32.04
N VAL A 416 5.38 -9.91 -32.55
CA VAL A 416 4.95 -8.63 -33.13
C VAL A 416 4.09 -8.86 -34.38
N LYS A 417 4.54 -9.73 -35.28
CA LYS A 417 3.77 -10.08 -36.49
C LYS A 417 2.51 -10.88 -36.17
N LYS A 418 2.51 -11.69 -35.10
CA LYS A 418 1.28 -12.28 -34.58
C LYS A 418 0.28 -11.21 -34.14
N ALA A 419 0.71 -10.21 -33.36
CA ALA A 419 -0.15 -9.09 -32.97
C ALA A 419 -0.74 -8.36 -34.18
N HIS A 420 0.06 -8.12 -35.23
CA HIS A 420 -0.40 -7.55 -36.51
C HIS A 420 -1.51 -8.42 -37.14
N ALA A 421 -1.29 -9.73 -37.29
CA ALA A 421 -2.28 -10.64 -37.88
C ALA A 421 -3.58 -10.74 -37.06
N LEU A 422 -3.47 -10.74 -35.72
CA LEU A 422 -4.61 -10.73 -34.82
C LEU A 422 -5.46 -9.47 -34.99
N LEU A 423 -4.83 -8.29 -35.08
CA LEU A 423 -5.55 -7.04 -35.32
C LEU A 423 -6.18 -7.00 -36.72
N ALA A 424 -5.49 -7.48 -37.75
CA ALA A 424 -6.04 -7.54 -39.11
C ALA A 424 -7.29 -8.44 -39.17
N SER A 425 -7.26 -9.60 -38.52
CA SER A 425 -8.43 -10.49 -38.45
C SER A 425 -9.62 -9.83 -37.73
N TYR A 426 -9.37 -8.98 -36.73
CA TYR A 426 -10.41 -8.20 -36.06
C TYR A 426 -11.04 -7.16 -37.01
N PHE A 427 -10.22 -6.46 -37.81
CA PHE A 427 -10.72 -5.49 -38.79
C PHE A 427 -11.54 -6.16 -39.89
N LEU A 428 -11.09 -7.30 -40.41
CA LEU A 428 -11.87 -8.09 -41.38
C LEU A 428 -13.21 -8.55 -40.80
N LEU A 429 -13.24 -8.98 -39.54
CA LEU A 429 -14.49 -9.33 -38.86
C LEU A 429 -15.43 -8.13 -38.69
N SER A 430 -14.86 -6.96 -38.42
CA SER A 430 -15.62 -5.71 -38.21
C SER A 430 -15.98 -5.00 -39.52
N GLY A 431 -15.67 -5.59 -40.68
CA GLY A 431 -15.93 -5.01 -42.00
C GLY A 431 -14.98 -3.89 -42.43
N GLN A 432 -13.96 -3.59 -41.63
CA GLN A 432 -12.99 -2.51 -41.85
C GLN A 432 -11.85 -2.99 -42.78
N ARG A 433 -12.06 -2.96 -44.10
CA ARG A 433 -11.12 -3.52 -45.07
C ARG A 433 -9.82 -2.71 -45.23
N GLU A 434 -9.92 -1.39 -45.22
CA GLU A 434 -8.77 -0.50 -45.45
C GLU A 434 -7.67 -0.65 -44.36
N PRO A 435 -7.98 -0.63 -43.05
CA PRO A 435 -6.98 -0.91 -42.00
C PRO A 435 -6.35 -2.31 -42.10
N ALA A 436 -7.14 -3.31 -42.51
CA ALA A 436 -6.62 -4.67 -42.72
C ALA A 436 -5.64 -4.74 -43.90
N GLU A 437 -5.85 -3.94 -44.96
CA GLU A 437 -4.93 -3.81 -46.09
C GLU A 437 -3.60 -3.16 -45.68
N LEU A 438 -3.66 -2.10 -44.87
CA LEU A 438 -2.45 -1.45 -44.36
C LEU A 438 -1.59 -2.43 -43.55
N ILE A 439 -2.23 -3.25 -42.71
CA ILE A 439 -1.53 -4.33 -42.01
C ILE A 439 -0.99 -5.36 -43.00
N ARG A 440 -1.74 -5.74 -44.04
CA ARG A 440 -1.28 -6.69 -45.06
C ARG A 440 0.00 -6.22 -45.75
N GLN A 441 0.10 -4.94 -46.09
CA GLN A 441 1.29 -4.36 -46.70
C GLN A 441 2.53 -4.54 -45.81
N SER A 442 2.37 -4.50 -44.48
CA SER A 442 3.47 -4.75 -43.53
C SER A 442 4.05 -6.17 -43.55
N PHE A 443 3.39 -7.13 -44.23
CA PHE A 443 3.87 -8.50 -44.41
C PHE A 443 4.62 -8.71 -45.75
N GLN A 444 4.63 -7.71 -46.64
CA GLN A 444 5.36 -7.80 -47.89
C GLN A 444 6.88 -7.96 -47.62
N GLY A 445 7.53 -8.86 -48.36
CA GLY A 445 8.96 -9.15 -48.23
C GLY A 445 9.34 -10.10 -47.09
N LEU A 446 8.38 -10.60 -46.30
CA LEU A 446 8.64 -11.64 -45.30
C LEU A 446 8.78 -13.02 -45.96
N ALA A 447 9.68 -13.86 -45.42
CA ALA A 447 9.89 -15.22 -45.93
C ALA A 447 8.60 -16.07 -45.81
N PRO A 448 8.22 -16.83 -46.86
CA PRO A 448 7.02 -17.69 -46.82
C PRO A 448 7.02 -18.69 -45.66
N GLU A 449 8.18 -19.24 -45.32
CA GLU A 449 8.34 -20.17 -44.19
C GLU A 449 8.02 -19.53 -42.84
N PHE A 450 8.40 -18.25 -42.67
CA PHE A 450 8.11 -17.49 -41.46
C PHE A 450 6.61 -17.25 -41.33
N ILE A 451 5.95 -16.82 -42.41
CA ILE A 451 4.49 -16.63 -42.46
C ILE A 451 3.75 -17.95 -42.17
N GLY A 452 4.18 -19.05 -42.79
CA GLY A 452 3.59 -20.38 -42.57
C GLY A 452 3.70 -20.83 -41.11
N ARG A 453 4.82 -20.55 -40.46
CA ARG A 453 5.02 -20.82 -39.03
C ARG A 453 4.05 -20.00 -38.16
N LEU A 454 3.92 -18.69 -38.41
CA LEU A 454 2.99 -17.82 -37.69
C LEU A 454 1.54 -18.30 -37.80
N LYS A 455 1.10 -18.65 -39.04
CA LYS A 455 -0.24 -19.20 -39.31
C LYS A 455 -0.48 -20.46 -38.48
N LYS A 456 0.48 -21.39 -38.48
CA LYS A 456 0.36 -22.65 -37.74
C LYS A 456 0.28 -22.42 -36.23
N GLU A 457 1.16 -21.60 -35.68
CA GLU A 457 1.19 -21.32 -34.23
C GLU A 457 -0.10 -20.67 -33.75
N LEU A 458 -0.58 -19.61 -34.43
CA LEU A 458 -1.82 -18.92 -34.04
C LEU A 458 -3.07 -19.81 -34.13
N LEU A 459 -3.18 -20.65 -35.17
CA LEU A 459 -4.33 -21.52 -35.35
C LEU A 459 -4.33 -22.73 -34.39
N GLN A 460 -3.19 -23.07 -33.79
CA GLN A 460 -3.09 -24.11 -32.78
C GLN A 460 -3.56 -23.67 -31.38
N VAL A 461 -3.67 -22.36 -31.14
CA VAL A 461 -4.13 -21.82 -29.85
C VAL A 461 -5.64 -22.00 -29.72
N THR A 462 -6.05 -23.08 -29.05
CA THR A 462 -7.47 -23.43 -28.84
C THR A 462 -8.02 -23.05 -27.47
N SER A 463 -7.15 -22.87 -26.46
CA SER A 463 -7.57 -22.53 -25.09
C SER A 463 -7.56 -21.01 -24.84
N GLN A 464 -8.67 -20.50 -24.34
CA GLN A 464 -8.82 -19.10 -23.90
C GLN A 464 -7.98 -18.77 -22.66
N LYS A 465 -7.73 -19.77 -21.80
CA LYS A 465 -6.96 -19.63 -20.57
C LYS A 465 -5.58 -20.23 -20.77
N TYR A 466 -4.55 -19.56 -20.25
CA TYR A 466 -3.24 -20.19 -20.06
C TYR A 466 -3.37 -21.42 -19.16
N TRP A 467 -2.50 -22.41 -19.34
CA TRP A 467 -2.40 -23.56 -18.44
C TRP A 467 -1.88 -23.16 -17.05
N GLU A 468 -1.27 -21.98 -16.95
CA GLU A 468 -0.76 -21.36 -15.73
C GLU A 468 -1.62 -20.16 -15.30
N VAL A 469 -1.70 -19.92 -13.99
CA VAL A 469 -2.39 -18.73 -13.44
C VAL A 469 -1.48 -17.51 -13.61
N SER A 470 -1.74 -16.72 -14.66
CA SER A 470 -1.06 -15.43 -14.88
C SER A 470 -1.93 -14.23 -14.48
N GLU A 471 -1.31 -13.08 -14.21
CA GLU A 471 -2.02 -11.87 -13.81
C GLU A 471 -3.02 -11.37 -14.87
N ARG A 472 -2.76 -11.63 -16.17
CA ARG A 472 -3.65 -11.29 -17.29
C ARG A 472 -4.71 -12.39 -17.60
N ARG A 473 -4.61 -13.60 -17.00
CA ARG A 473 -5.50 -14.79 -17.06
C ARG A 473 -5.89 -15.35 -18.45
N MET A 474 -5.80 -14.56 -19.51
CA MET A 474 -6.17 -14.93 -20.87
C MET A 474 -4.93 -15.08 -21.74
N ASN A 475 -4.98 -16.04 -22.66
CA ASN A 475 -3.95 -16.15 -23.67
C ASN A 475 -4.06 -14.98 -24.66
N ILE A 476 -2.99 -14.19 -24.76
CA ILE A 476 -2.93 -12.99 -25.61
C ILE A 476 -3.05 -13.37 -27.10
N GLU A 477 -2.69 -14.61 -27.45
CA GLU A 477 -2.81 -15.17 -28.81
C GLU A 477 -4.16 -15.84 -29.08
N PHE A 478 -5.06 -15.96 -28.08
CA PHE A 478 -6.34 -16.64 -28.28
C PHE A 478 -7.34 -15.81 -29.08
N VAL A 479 -7.96 -16.45 -30.06
CA VAL A 479 -8.94 -15.85 -30.96
C VAL A 479 -10.26 -16.64 -30.93
N PRO A 480 -11.42 -15.98 -30.74
CA PRO A 480 -12.74 -16.62 -30.87
C PRO A 480 -13.00 -17.17 -32.28
N GLU A 481 -13.81 -18.23 -32.41
CA GLU A 481 -14.05 -18.91 -33.69
C GLU A 481 -14.44 -17.98 -34.86
N PRO A 482 -15.36 -16.98 -34.70
CA PRO A 482 -15.71 -16.08 -35.81
C PRO A 482 -14.53 -15.25 -36.33
N GLN A 483 -13.62 -14.86 -35.44
CA GLN A 483 -12.42 -14.12 -35.82
C GLN A 483 -11.34 -15.07 -36.37
N ARG A 484 -11.34 -16.35 -35.97
CA ARG A 484 -10.38 -17.36 -36.45
C ARG A 484 -10.55 -17.66 -37.93
N GLU A 485 -11.78 -17.67 -38.45
CA GLU A 485 -12.04 -17.77 -39.90
C GLU A 485 -11.43 -16.59 -40.65
N LYS A 486 -11.61 -15.37 -40.13
CA LYS A 486 -11.02 -14.15 -40.70
C LYS A 486 -9.50 -14.12 -40.60
N LEU A 487 -8.92 -14.76 -39.58
CA LEU A 487 -7.48 -14.95 -39.48
C LEU A 487 -6.96 -15.89 -40.59
N ARG A 488 -7.68 -16.96 -40.91
CA ARG A 488 -7.34 -17.84 -42.05
C ARG A 488 -7.40 -17.09 -43.37
N GLU A 489 -8.50 -16.37 -43.61
CA GLU A 489 -8.71 -15.52 -44.79
C GLU A 489 -7.57 -14.48 -44.93
N PHE A 490 -7.17 -13.84 -43.84
CA PHE A 490 -6.05 -12.91 -43.84
C PHE A 490 -4.74 -13.57 -44.32
N PHE A 491 -4.39 -14.74 -43.78
CA PHE A 491 -3.17 -15.45 -44.18
C PHE A 491 -3.22 -15.99 -45.62
N GLU A 492 -4.40 -16.35 -46.13
CA GLU A 492 -4.59 -16.83 -47.51
C GLU A 492 -4.50 -15.70 -48.54
N THR A 493 -4.80 -14.47 -48.12
CA THR A 493 -4.69 -13.27 -48.97
C THR A 493 -3.31 -12.62 -48.92
N LEU A 494 -2.36 -13.15 -48.13
CA LEU A 494 -0.97 -12.66 -48.14
C LEU A 494 -0.29 -13.08 -49.45
N PRO A 495 0.48 -12.19 -50.09
CA PRO A 495 1.30 -12.56 -51.24
C PRO A 495 2.34 -13.59 -50.80
N VAL A 496 2.14 -14.85 -51.19
CA VAL A 496 3.17 -15.87 -51.08
C VAL A 496 4.20 -15.52 -52.15
N GLY A 497 5.40 -15.12 -51.74
CA GLY A 497 6.47 -14.72 -52.66
C GLY A 497 6.63 -15.73 -53.79
N SER A 498 6.57 -15.24 -55.03
CA SER A 498 6.90 -15.98 -56.25
C SER A 498 8.41 -16.20 -56.32
#